data_AF-M7SLX3-F1
#
_entry.id   AF-M7SLX3-F1
#
_cell.length_a   1.000
_cell.length_b   1.000
_cell.length_c   1.000
_cell.angle_alpha   90.00
_cell.angle_beta   90.00
_cell.angle_gamma   90.00
#
_symmetry.space_group_name_H-M   'P 1'
#
loop_
_entity.id
_entity.type
_entity.pdbx_description
1 polymer ?
#
loop_
_entity_poly.entity_id
_entity_poly.type
_entity_poly.pdbx_seq_one_letter_code
_entity_poly.pdbx_strand_id
1 'polypeptide(L)'
;MVAVFFVVSGFVLSHRFIQRMRRHEYPELFASLSSITFRRAIRLFLPAFASSLLAYVCTDFGLVSIPSKVDGKRFTHGLTAYLDFLDMESDPWAWDVSYFGFYNPQLWSIAVEFRGSMVVFLLIIGLARVRPVVRLAVEGLLVTHGFMHKRWDAALFVMGMIIAELEILFPRKPQNPSKRRLLNIALFATLTLGVYLSGYPRDGNIETPGFMWSQYVWPYTAYRRRFWLAVGSILIVGAMAFLPSVQGLFLTRPARYLGRISFALYLVHGLGNRTIGTWITAACWSIFGHEGEWQYAVSFVMATITYFPVVIWASDIFWRAVDIPSTNLAKWVEKKCMSPSPNPVTDRPRFMA
;
A
#
# COMPACT_ATOMS: atom_id res chain seq x y z
N MET A 1 1.56 6.85 6.42
CA MET A 1 0.46 5.86 6.28
C MET A 1 0.62 4.97 5.06
N VAL A 2 0.84 5.48 3.83
CA VAL A 2 1.05 4.64 2.62
C VAL A 2 2.21 3.62 2.76
N ALA A 3 3.26 3.97 3.51
CA ALA A 3 4.42 3.09 3.73
C ALA A 3 4.08 1.71 4.35
N VAL A 4 3.06 1.64 5.22
CA VAL A 4 2.60 0.35 5.79
C VAL A 4 2.05 -0.55 4.70
N PHE A 5 1.26 0.02 3.76
CA PHE A 5 0.72 -0.73 2.63
C PHE A 5 1.84 -1.34 1.78
N PHE A 6 2.93 -0.61 1.50
CA PHE A 6 4.04 -1.16 0.69
C PHE A 6 4.73 -2.36 1.35
N VAL A 7 4.95 -2.31 2.66
CA VAL A 7 5.54 -3.46 3.39
C VAL A 7 4.56 -4.63 3.43
N VAL A 8 3.28 -4.38 3.72
CA VAL A 8 2.24 -5.42 3.72
C VAL A 8 2.06 -6.03 2.34
N SER A 9 2.08 -5.23 1.27
CA SER A 9 2.02 -5.70 -0.12
C SER A 9 3.21 -6.60 -0.42
N GLY A 10 4.44 -6.17 -0.12
CA GLY A 10 5.64 -7.02 -0.29
C GLY A 10 5.55 -8.35 0.46
N PHE A 11 5.05 -8.33 1.69
CA PHE A 11 4.83 -9.51 2.53
C PHE A 11 3.77 -10.45 1.93
N VAL A 12 2.56 -9.96 1.65
CA VAL A 12 1.44 -10.78 1.15
C VAL A 12 1.75 -11.38 -0.23
N LEU A 13 2.39 -10.60 -1.10
CA LEU A 13 2.71 -11.02 -2.46
C LEU A 13 3.79 -12.10 -2.51
N SER A 14 4.70 -12.14 -1.54
CA SER A 14 5.82 -13.08 -1.52
C SER A 14 5.56 -14.31 -0.67
N HIS A 15 4.81 -14.18 0.43
CA HIS A 15 4.63 -15.22 1.44
C HIS A 15 4.21 -16.58 0.87
N ARG A 16 3.17 -16.63 0.02
CA ARG A 16 2.72 -17.90 -0.59
C ARG A 16 3.77 -18.52 -1.51
N PHE A 17 4.54 -17.71 -2.24
CA PHE A 17 5.58 -18.23 -3.13
C PHE A 17 6.80 -18.72 -2.34
N ILE A 18 7.19 -18.03 -1.27
CA ILE A 18 8.27 -18.50 -0.38
C ILE A 18 7.91 -19.85 0.26
N GLN A 19 6.65 -20.04 0.67
CA GLN A 19 6.18 -21.34 1.14
C GLN A 19 6.33 -22.43 0.08
N ARG A 20 5.96 -22.15 -1.18
CA ARG A 20 6.12 -23.08 -2.30
C ARG A 20 7.58 -23.36 -2.68
N MET A 21 8.45 -22.35 -2.60
CA MET A 21 9.89 -22.51 -2.83
C MET A 21 10.49 -23.54 -1.86
N ARG A 22 10.03 -23.57 -0.61
CA ARG A 22 10.49 -24.56 0.39
C ARG A 22 9.94 -25.96 0.15
N ARG A 23 8.73 -26.07 -0.40
CA ARG A 23 8.14 -27.35 -0.79
C ARG A 23 8.66 -27.88 -2.12
N HIS A 24 9.54 -27.12 -2.79
CA HIS A 24 10.07 -27.42 -4.12
C HIS A 24 8.99 -27.55 -5.22
N GLU A 25 7.84 -26.89 -5.04
CA GLU A 25 6.70 -26.86 -5.98
C GLU A 25 6.92 -25.82 -7.11
N TYR A 26 8.04 -25.92 -7.85
CA TYR A 26 8.45 -24.90 -8.83
C TYR A 26 7.49 -24.72 -10.02
N PRO A 27 6.95 -25.78 -10.66
CA PRO A 27 6.05 -25.61 -11.80
C PRO A 27 4.80 -24.81 -11.44
N GLU A 28 4.19 -25.13 -10.30
CA GLU A 28 3.02 -24.40 -9.80
C GLU A 28 3.35 -22.97 -9.37
N LEU A 29 4.55 -22.75 -8.81
CA LEU A 29 5.06 -21.44 -8.46
C LEU A 29 5.10 -20.54 -9.70
N PHE A 30 5.74 -20.98 -10.78
CA PHE A 30 5.86 -20.17 -12.01
C PHE A 30 4.51 -19.95 -12.68
N ALA A 31 3.66 -20.98 -12.76
CA ALA A 31 2.31 -20.84 -13.33
C ALA A 31 1.46 -19.83 -12.53
N SER A 32 1.50 -19.92 -11.20
CA SER A 32 0.75 -19.00 -10.35
C SER A 32 1.31 -17.59 -10.38
N LEU A 33 2.64 -17.44 -10.49
CA LEU A 33 3.30 -16.15 -10.57
C LEU A 33 2.94 -15.43 -11.88
N SER A 34 3.06 -16.11 -13.02
CA SER A 34 2.63 -15.58 -14.33
C SER A 34 1.16 -15.09 -14.27
N SER A 35 0.29 -15.93 -13.71
CA SER A 35 -1.13 -15.65 -13.54
C SER A 35 -1.42 -14.40 -12.69
N ILE A 36 -0.73 -14.21 -11.56
CA ILE A 36 -0.92 -13.00 -10.75
C ILE A 36 -0.31 -11.77 -11.39
N THR A 37 0.81 -11.90 -12.08
CA THR A 37 1.48 -10.80 -12.79
C THR A 37 0.58 -10.23 -13.88
N PHE A 38 0.00 -11.09 -14.72
CA PHE A 38 -0.89 -10.70 -15.81
C PHE A 38 -2.11 -9.90 -15.31
N ARG A 39 -2.80 -10.41 -14.28
CA ARG A 39 -4.03 -9.78 -13.78
C ARG A 39 -3.78 -8.51 -12.97
N ARG A 40 -2.55 -8.28 -12.51
CA ARG A 40 -2.28 -7.25 -11.51
C ARG A 40 -2.55 -5.84 -12.04
N ALA A 41 -2.13 -5.55 -13.27
CA ALA A 41 -2.33 -4.24 -13.88
C ALA A 41 -3.82 -3.88 -13.91
N ILE A 42 -4.65 -4.79 -14.45
CA ILE A 42 -6.10 -4.59 -14.55
C ILE A 42 -6.73 -4.38 -13.16
N ARG A 43 -6.35 -5.20 -12.17
CA ARG A 43 -6.93 -5.12 -10.81
C ARG A 43 -6.61 -3.81 -10.09
N LEU A 44 -5.43 -3.24 -10.31
CA LEU A 44 -5.00 -2.02 -9.63
C LEU A 44 -5.47 -0.76 -10.37
N PHE A 45 -5.24 -0.70 -11.68
CA PHE A 45 -5.50 0.51 -12.46
C PHE A 45 -6.98 0.70 -12.80
N LEU A 46 -7.77 -0.36 -13.00
CA LEU A 46 -9.16 -0.21 -13.43
C LEU A 46 -10.05 0.45 -12.35
N PRO A 47 -10.02 0.02 -11.07
CA PRO A 47 -10.74 0.74 -10.01
C PRO A 47 -10.20 2.15 -9.77
N ALA A 48 -8.88 2.34 -9.90
CA ALA A 48 -8.25 3.65 -9.77
C ALA A 48 -8.75 4.63 -10.85
N PHE A 49 -8.83 4.18 -12.10
CA PHE A 49 -9.39 4.94 -13.21
C PHE A 49 -10.85 5.32 -12.96
N ALA A 50 -11.69 4.37 -12.51
CA ALA A 50 -13.09 4.64 -12.19
C ALA A 50 -13.24 5.69 -11.07
N SER A 51 -12.37 5.65 -10.06
CA SER A 51 -12.34 6.65 -8.98
C SER A 51 -11.89 8.03 -9.49
N SER A 52 -10.89 8.09 -10.37
CA SER A 52 -10.43 9.33 -11.02
C SER A 52 -11.51 9.94 -11.91
N LEU A 53 -12.18 9.11 -12.70
CA LEU A 53 -13.31 9.52 -13.54
C LEU A 53 -14.46 10.08 -12.70
N LEU A 54 -14.77 9.45 -11.57
CA LEU A 54 -15.79 9.96 -10.66
C LEU A 54 -15.41 11.35 -10.11
N ALA A 55 -14.14 11.57 -9.76
CA ALA A 55 -13.66 12.87 -9.31
C ALA A 55 -13.71 13.94 -10.41
N TYR A 56 -13.40 13.56 -11.66
CA TYR A 56 -13.57 14.41 -12.84
C TYR A 56 -15.02 14.84 -13.01
N VAL A 57 -15.96 13.90 -13.00
CA VAL A 57 -17.39 14.17 -13.14
C VAL A 57 -17.92 15.04 -11.99
N CYS A 58 -17.54 14.78 -10.75
CA CYS A 58 -17.91 15.63 -9.62
C CYS A 58 -17.38 17.07 -9.75
N THR A 59 -16.21 17.25 -10.36
CA THR A 59 -15.65 18.58 -10.63
C THR A 59 -16.46 19.31 -11.70
N ASP A 60 -16.87 18.60 -12.76
CA ASP A 60 -17.69 19.14 -13.85
C ASP A 60 -19.08 19.62 -13.36
N PHE A 61 -19.68 18.87 -12.43
CA PHE A 61 -20.91 19.27 -11.74
C PHE A 61 -20.72 20.38 -10.67
N GLY A 62 -19.50 20.88 -10.47
CA GLY A 62 -19.22 21.94 -9.50
C GLY A 62 -19.27 21.50 -8.03
N LEU A 63 -19.28 20.20 -7.74
CA LEU A 63 -19.24 19.67 -6.36
C LEU A 63 -17.86 19.79 -5.73
N VAL A 64 -16.81 19.92 -6.55
CA VAL A 64 -15.43 20.13 -6.11
C VAL A 64 -14.93 21.46 -6.67
N SER A 65 -14.43 22.32 -5.78
CA SER A 65 -13.86 23.61 -6.18
C SER A 65 -12.60 23.44 -7.02
N ILE A 66 -12.58 24.08 -8.19
CA ILE A 66 -11.42 24.08 -9.10
C ILE A 66 -10.38 25.09 -8.58
N PRO A 67 -9.14 24.68 -8.29
CA PRO A 67 -8.08 25.59 -7.88
C PRO A 67 -7.59 26.41 -9.08
N SER A 68 -7.25 27.68 -8.84
CA SER A 68 -6.72 28.57 -9.88
C SER A 68 -5.30 28.20 -10.33
N LYS A 69 -4.54 27.53 -9.47
CA LYS A 69 -3.20 27.01 -9.77
C LYS A 69 -3.03 25.60 -9.21
N VAL A 70 -2.36 24.74 -9.97
CA VAL A 70 -1.86 23.44 -9.52
C VAL A 70 -0.36 23.42 -9.80
N ASP A 71 0.43 23.13 -8.75
CA ASP A 71 1.91 23.13 -8.82
C ASP A 71 2.51 24.43 -9.39
N GLY A 72 1.96 25.57 -8.97
CA GLY A 72 2.41 26.90 -9.41
C GLY A 72 1.99 27.30 -10.82
N LYS A 73 1.47 26.37 -11.64
CA LYS A 73 0.97 26.62 -13.00
C LYS A 73 -0.52 26.92 -12.99
N ARG A 74 -0.99 27.73 -13.94
CA ARG A 74 -2.42 28.01 -14.12
C ARG A 74 -3.12 26.70 -14.49
N PHE A 75 -4.17 26.35 -13.76
CA PHE A 75 -4.93 25.14 -13.99
C PHE A 75 -6.27 25.49 -14.64
N THR A 76 -6.60 24.76 -15.70
CA THR A 76 -7.90 24.82 -16.37
C THR A 76 -8.47 23.42 -16.41
N HIS A 77 -9.64 23.24 -15.78
CA HIS A 77 -10.36 21.98 -15.86
C HIS A 77 -10.79 21.70 -17.30
N GLY A 78 -10.70 20.44 -17.71
CA GLY A 78 -11.06 19.97 -19.04
C GLY A 78 -10.57 18.54 -19.27
N LEU A 79 -11.02 17.93 -20.38
CA LEU A 79 -10.68 16.56 -20.73
C LEU A 79 -9.16 16.37 -20.94
N THR A 80 -8.50 17.32 -21.60
CA THR A 80 -7.04 17.27 -21.82
C THR A 80 -6.27 17.24 -20.50
N ALA A 81 -6.60 18.16 -19.59
CA ALA A 81 -6.00 18.17 -18.26
C ALA A 81 -6.28 16.87 -17.49
N TYR A 82 -7.50 16.32 -17.59
CA TYR A 82 -7.80 15.01 -16.99
C TYR A 82 -6.94 13.88 -17.55
N LEU A 83 -6.78 13.82 -18.86
CA LEU A 83 -5.93 12.81 -19.50
C LEU A 83 -4.46 12.97 -19.11
N ASP A 84 -3.95 14.20 -19.02
CA ASP A 84 -2.57 14.47 -18.57
C ASP A 84 -2.35 14.01 -17.13
N PHE A 85 -3.29 14.30 -16.22
CA PHE A 85 -3.21 13.83 -14.84
C PHE A 85 -3.33 12.31 -14.74
N LEU A 86 -4.19 11.70 -15.54
CA LEU A 86 -4.35 10.26 -15.57
C LEU A 86 -3.09 9.55 -16.08
N ASP A 87 -2.46 10.06 -17.13
CA ASP A 87 -1.20 9.55 -17.66
C ASP A 87 -0.09 9.64 -16.58
N MET A 88 0.08 10.82 -15.99
CA MET A 88 1.06 11.04 -14.92
C MET A 88 0.82 10.16 -13.67
N GLU A 89 -0.43 9.97 -13.24
CA GLU A 89 -0.77 9.15 -12.08
C GLU A 89 -0.66 7.64 -12.38
N SER A 90 -0.76 7.24 -13.65
CA SER A 90 -0.75 5.84 -14.07
C SER A 90 0.61 5.34 -14.57
N ASP A 91 1.57 6.23 -14.82
CA ASP A 91 2.91 5.89 -15.33
C ASP A 91 3.74 5.04 -14.32
N PRO A 92 3.96 3.73 -14.58
CA PRO A 92 4.80 2.90 -13.73
C PRO A 92 6.29 3.05 -14.02
N TRP A 93 6.66 3.75 -15.10
CA TRP A 93 8.02 3.90 -15.60
C TRP A 93 8.71 5.15 -15.05
N ALA A 94 7.95 6.17 -14.65
CA ALA A 94 8.47 7.32 -13.92
C ALA A 94 9.07 6.89 -12.57
N TRP A 95 10.39 7.03 -12.47
CA TRP A 95 11.13 6.87 -11.21
C TRP A 95 11.37 8.22 -10.53
N ASP A 96 10.58 9.24 -10.80
CA ASP A 96 10.65 10.44 -9.98
C ASP A 96 9.92 10.22 -8.64
N VAL A 97 10.03 11.24 -7.81
CA VAL A 97 9.67 11.23 -6.38
C VAL A 97 8.63 12.32 -6.09
N SER A 98 8.09 12.92 -7.18
CA SER A 98 7.25 14.11 -7.24
C SER A 98 5.83 13.70 -7.59
N TYR A 99 4.99 13.57 -6.57
CA TYR A 99 3.61 13.14 -6.72
C TYR A 99 2.69 14.33 -6.51
N PHE A 100 2.18 14.88 -7.61
CA PHE A 100 1.22 15.97 -7.61
C PHE A 100 0.01 15.53 -8.43
N GLY A 101 -1.19 15.95 -8.01
CA GLY A 101 -2.41 15.56 -8.68
C GLY A 101 -3.57 16.43 -8.22
N PHE A 102 -4.47 16.77 -9.14
CA PHE A 102 -5.70 17.46 -8.78
C PHE A 102 -6.82 16.47 -8.50
N TYR A 103 -7.23 15.66 -9.48
CA TYR A 103 -8.45 14.84 -9.38
C TYR A 103 -8.41 13.83 -8.24
N ASN A 104 -7.34 13.04 -8.13
CA ASN A 104 -7.12 12.16 -6.97
C ASN A 104 -5.63 12.06 -6.63
N PRO A 105 -5.07 13.01 -5.85
CA PRO A 105 -3.65 13.07 -5.55
C PRO A 105 -3.11 11.86 -4.80
N GLN A 106 -3.96 10.96 -4.28
CA GLN A 106 -3.54 9.72 -3.64
C GLN A 106 -3.20 8.60 -4.65
N LEU A 107 -3.60 8.70 -5.93
CA LEU A 107 -3.45 7.61 -6.90
C LEU A 107 -2.01 7.34 -7.33
N TRP A 108 -1.07 8.25 -7.07
CA TRP A 108 0.36 7.99 -7.34
C TRP A 108 0.88 6.69 -6.73
N SER A 109 0.31 6.27 -5.58
CA SER A 109 0.73 5.05 -4.92
C SER A 109 0.39 3.79 -5.72
N ILE A 110 -0.58 3.85 -6.65
CA ILE A 110 -1.03 2.71 -7.45
C ILE A 110 0.04 2.31 -8.47
N ALA A 111 0.62 3.29 -9.17
CA ALA A 111 1.75 3.07 -10.06
C ALA A 111 2.96 2.50 -9.29
N VAL A 112 3.24 3.05 -8.11
CA VAL A 112 4.30 2.56 -7.22
C VAL A 112 4.02 1.13 -6.71
N GLU A 113 2.77 0.81 -6.37
CA GLU A 113 2.32 -0.54 -5.99
C GLU A 113 2.53 -1.55 -7.12
N PHE A 114 2.21 -1.16 -8.35
CA PHE A 114 2.44 -2.01 -9.51
C PHE A 114 3.93 -2.27 -9.71
N ARG A 115 4.75 -1.20 -9.74
CA ARG A 115 6.21 -1.28 -9.91
C ARG A 115 6.88 -2.10 -8.82
N GLY A 116 6.63 -1.80 -7.54
CA GLY A 116 7.23 -2.49 -6.40
C GLY A 116 6.93 -3.99 -6.42
N SER A 117 5.82 -4.37 -7.04
CA SER A 117 5.44 -5.77 -7.14
C SER A 117 6.06 -6.50 -8.31
N MET A 118 6.31 -5.81 -9.42
CA MET A 118 7.16 -6.36 -10.47
C MET A 118 8.56 -6.66 -9.91
N VAL A 119 9.10 -5.78 -9.07
CA VAL A 119 10.38 -6.02 -8.37
C VAL A 119 10.30 -7.29 -7.52
N VAL A 120 9.27 -7.44 -6.68
CA VAL A 120 9.09 -8.65 -5.86
C VAL A 120 8.94 -9.91 -6.72
N PHE A 121 8.16 -9.86 -7.80
CA PHE A 121 7.98 -11.01 -8.69
C PHE A 121 9.27 -11.41 -9.39
N LEU A 122 10.07 -10.44 -9.85
CA LEU A 122 11.39 -10.69 -10.43
C LEU A 122 12.34 -11.32 -9.41
N LEU A 123 12.35 -10.83 -8.17
CA LEU A 123 13.17 -11.42 -7.11
C LEU A 123 12.73 -12.84 -6.77
N ILE A 124 11.42 -13.12 -6.70
CA ILE A 124 10.92 -14.49 -6.49
C ILE A 124 11.38 -15.43 -7.60
N ILE A 125 11.36 -15.01 -8.87
CA ILE A 125 11.82 -15.83 -10.00
C ILE A 125 13.34 -16.03 -9.92
N GLY A 126 14.09 -14.93 -9.81
CA GLY A 126 15.55 -14.95 -9.82
C GLY A 126 16.15 -15.71 -8.63
N LEU A 127 15.49 -15.66 -7.47
CA LEU A 127 15.93 -16.30 -6.24
C LEU A 127 15.22 -17.63 -5.96
N ALA A 128 14.37 -18.13 -6.87
CA ALA A 128 13.51 -19.30 -6.66
C ALA A 128 14.26 -20.55 -6.16
N ARG A 129 15.47 -20.76 -6.71
CA ARG A 129 16.31 -21.94 -6.46
C ARG A 129 17.50 -21.66 -5.53
N VAL A 130 17.56 -20.46 -4.97
CA VAL A 130 18.67 -20.01 -4.11
C VAL A 130 18.39 -20.38 -2.66
N ARG A 131 19.46 -20.65 -1.89
CA ARG A 131 19.35 -20.96 -0.45
C ARG A 131 18.79 -19.75 0.33
N PRO A 132 17.95 -19.96 1.37
CA PRO A 132 17.33 -18.88 2.16
C PRO A 132 18.31 -17.80 2.65
N VAL A 133 19.49 -18.22 3.14
CA VAL A 133 20.51 -17.29 3.65
C VAL A 133 21.03 -16.35 2.57
N VAL A 134 21.22 -16.87 1.35
CA VAL A 134 21.70 -16.06 0.22
C VAL A 134 20.57 -15.14 -0.27
N ARG A 135 19.32 -15.59 -0.26
CA ARG A 135 18.16 -14.73 -0.55
C ARG A 135 18.10 -13.53 0.39
N LEU A 136 18.10 -13.80 1.70
CA LEU A 136 18.09 -12.74 2.71
C LEU A 136 19.27 -11.78 2.59
N ALA A 137 20.46 -12.28 2.23
CA ALA A 137 21.63 -11.43 1.99
C ALA A 137 21.44 -10.50 0.78
N VAL A 138 20.99 -11.04 -0.35
CA VAL A 138 20.71 -10.26 -1.58
C VAL A 138 19.60 -9.24 -1.32
N GLU A 139 18.51 -9.67 -0.70
CA GLU A 139 17.38 -8.81 -0.36
C GLU A 139 17.79 -7.68 0.60
N GLY A 140 18.60 -7.99 1.63
CA GLY A 140 19.14 -6.99 2.56
C GLY A 140 20.04 -5.97 1.88
N LEU A 141 20.87 -6.41 0.92
CA LEU A 141 21.68 -5.52 0.10
C LEU A 141 20.81 -4.61 -0.78
N LEU A 142 19.73 -5.13 -1.36
CA LEU A 142 18.80 -4.32 -2.15
C LEU A 142 18.04 -3.29 -1.31
N VAL A 143 17.63 -3.66 -0.08
CA VAL A 143 16.99 -2.72 0.85
C VAL A 143 17.92 -1.58 1.22
N THR A 144 19.16 -1.89 1.61
CA THR A 144 20.16 -0.88 2.00
C THR A 144 20.49 0.05 0.83
N HIS A 145 20.76 -0.52 -0.35
CA HIS A 145 20.97 0.24 -1.58
C HIS A 145 19.75 1.12 -1.92
N GLY A 146 18.53 0.58 -1.77
CA GLY A 146 17.29 1.32 -1.99
C GLY A 146 17.18 2.57 -1.11
N PHE A 147 17.42 2.45 0.19
CA PHE A 147 17.43 3.60 1.10
C PHE A 147 18.53 4.63 0.77
N MET A 148 19.72 4.19 0.38
CA MET A 148 20.82 5.08 -0.04
C MET A 148 20.45 5.91 -1.26
N HIS A 149 19.76 5.32 -2.24
CA HIS A 149 19.28 6.00 -3.44
C HIS A 149 17.91 6.68 -3.27
N LYS A 150 17.43 6.83 -2.03
CA LYS A 150 16.13 7.43 -1.69
C LYS A 150 14.92 6.68 -2.29
N ARG A 151 15.11 5.41 -2.69
CA ARG A 151 14.09 4.45 -3.17
C ARG A 151 13.44 3.71 -2.01
N TRP A 152 12.88 4.48 -1.09
CA TRP A 152 12.18 3.95 0.09
C TRP A 152 11.02 3.03 -0.30
N ASP A 153 10.36 3.30 -1.41
CA ASP A 153 9.25 2.52 -1.96
C ASP A 153 9.68 1.08 -2.29
N ALA A 154 10.67 0.90 -3.17
CA ALA A 154 11.17 -0.43 -3.52
C ALA A 154 11.76 -1.16 -2.30
N ALA A 155 12.49 -0.43 -1.43
CA ALA A 155 13.06 -1.00 -0.21
C ALA A 155 11.97 -1.56 0.74
N LEU A 156 10.80 -0.92 0.84
CA LEU A 156 9.70 -1.41 1.68
C LEU A 156 9.09 -2.71 1.14
N PHE A 157 8.94 -2.83 -0.19
CA PHE A 157 8.46 -4.07 -0.82
C PHE A 157 9.42 -5.24 -0.56
N VAL A 158 10.72 -5.02 -0.75
CA VAL A 158 11.75 -6.04 -0.48
C VAL A 158 11.81 -6.36 1.00
N MET A 159 11.68 -5.38 1.90
CA MET A 159 11.61 -5.64 3.34
C MET A 159 10.38 -6.46 3.72
N GLY A 160 9.22 -6.23 3.09
CA GLY A 160 8.04 -7.08 3.26
C GLY A 160 8.32 -8.54 2.91
N MET A 161 9.08 -8.77 1.83
CA MET A 161 9.52 -10.10 1.43
C MET A 161 10.49 -10.75 2.43
N ILE A 162 11.44 -9.98 2.96
CA ILE A 162 12.33 -10.43 4.05
C ILE A 162 11.51 -10.86 5.28
N ILE A 163 10.53 -10.04 5.69
CA ILE A 163 9.67 -10.36 6.85
C ILE A 163 8.91 -11.67 6.60
N ALA A 164 8.36 -11.87 5.39
CA ALA A 164 7.68 -13.12 5.03
C ALA A 164 8.64 -14.33 5.07
N GLU A 165 9.88 -14.17 4.61
CA GLU A 165 10.87 -15.24 4.67
C GLU A 165 11.27 -15.58 6.11
N LEU A 166 11.47 -14.56 6.96
CA LEU A 166 11.77 -14.72 8.38
C LEU A 166 10.62 -15.39 9.14
N GLU A 167 9.36 -15.03 8.86
CA GLU A 167 8.19 -15.65 9.48
C GLU A 167 8.15 -17.16 9.19
N ILE A 168 8.45 -17.54 7.94
CA ILE A 168 8.48 -18.94 7.53
C ILE A 168 9.73 -19.66 8.09
N LEU A 169 10.86 -18.97 8.27
CA LEU A 169 12.07 -19.53 8.91
C LEU A 169 11.88 -19.77 10.40
N PHE A 170 11.17 -18.89 11.09
CA PHE A 170 11.03 -18.89 12.55
C PHE A 170 9.58 -19.04 13.02
N PRO A 171 8.87 -20.13 12.65
CA PRO A 171 7.46 -20.31 12.99
C PRO A 171 7.24 -20.65 14.47
N ARG A 172 8.28 -21.08 15.20
CA ARG A 172 8.16 -21.53 16.60
C ARG A 172 8.69 -20.46 17.56
N LYS A 173 7.83 -20.05 18.50
CA LYS A 173 8.27 -19.28 19.67
C LYS A 173 9.25 -20.11 20.52
N PRO A 174 10.22 -19.48 21.19
CA PRO A 174 11.13 -20.18 22.09
C PRO A 174 10.34 -20.91 23.18
N GLN A 175 10.68 -22.18 23.43
CA GLN A 175 10.03 -23.02 24.44
C GLN A 175 10.28 -22.51 25.86
N ASN A 176 11.46 -21.91 26.10
CA ASN A 176 11.81 -21.34 27.39
C ASN A 176 10.93 -20.10 27.69
N PRO A 177 10.18 -20.08 28.82
CA PRO A 177 9.23 -19.01 29.14
C PRO A 177 9.89 -17.64 29.30
N SER A 178 11.11 -17.57 29.86
CA SER A 178 11.85 -16.33 30.05
C SER A 178 12.28 -15.73 28.71
N LYS A 179 12.78 -16.56 27.79
CA LYS A 179 13.14 -16.12 26.42
C LYS A 179 11.90 -15.67 25.64
N ARG A 180 10.77 -16.35 25.81
CA ARG A 180 9.49 -15.95 25.20
C ARG A 180 8.98 -14.62 25.73
N ARG A 181 9.09 -14.38 27.04
CA ARG A 181 8.73 -13.10 27.66
C ARG A 181 9.61 -11.97 27.13
N LEU A 182 10.92 -12.18 27.09
CA LEU A 182 11.88 -11.21 26.55
C LEU A 182 11.59 -10.88 25.08
N LEU A 183 11.35 -11.90 24.25
CA LEU A 183 10.99 -11.72 22.84
C LEU A 183 9.69 -10.90 22.70
N ASN A 184 8.65 -11.22 23.46
CA ASN A 184 7.39 -10.47 23.40
C ASN A 184 7.61 -9.01 23.83
N ILE A 185 8.38 -8.75 24.88
CA ILE A 185 8.72 -7.38 25.32
C ILE A 185 9.46 -6.64 24.21
N ALA A 186 10.46 -7.28 23.58
CA ALA A 186 11.18 -6.68 22.46
C ALA A 186 10.26 -6.39 21.27
N LEU A 187 9.35 -7.30 20.91
CA LEU A 187 8.39 -7.10 19.82
C LEU A 187 7.38 -5.98 20.14
N PHE A 188 6.90 -5.90 21.38
CA PHE A 188 6.03 -4.79 21.81
C PHE A 188 6.78 -3.46 21.79
N ALA A 189 8.02 -3.40 22.28
CA ALA A 189 8.85 -2.21 22.22
C ALA A 189 9.10 -1.78 20.75
N THR A 190 9.39 -2.73 19.86
CA THR A 190 9.52 -2.50 18.42
C THR A 190 8.23 -1.96 17.80
N LEU A 191 7.07 -2.51 18.18
CA LEU A 191 5.76 -2.04 17.71
C LEU A 191 5.50 -0.61 18.18
N THR A 192 5.71 -0.31 19.47
CA THR A 192 5.52 1.02 20.04
C THR A 192 6.45 2.04 19.38
N LEU A 193 7.72 1.69 19.17
CA LEU A 193 8.67 2.52 18.44
C LEU A 193 8.21 2.76 17.00
N GLY A 194 7.71 1.73 16.31
CA GLY A 194 7.17 1.84 14.96
C GLY A 194 5.95 2.76 14.86
N VAL A 195 5.03 2.67 15.82
CA VAL A 195 3.85 3.56 15.93
C VAL A 195 4.29 5.00 16.17
N TYR A 196 5.23 5.21 17.10
CA TYR A 196 5.79 6.52 17.38
C TYR A 196 6.46 7.14 16.13
N LEU A 197 7.33 6.39 15.43
CA LEU A 197 7.96 6.87 14.19
C LEU A 197 6.96 7.10 13.05
N SER A 198 5.82 6.40 13.04
CA SER A 198 4.76 6.62 12.06
C SER A 198 4.00 7.93 12.28
N GLY A 199 4.10 8.52 13.48
CA GLY A 199 3.61 9.85 13.83
C GLY A 199 4.55 10.99 13.41
N TYR A 200 5.61 10.71 12.64
CA TYR A 200 6.59 11.72 12.25
C TYR A 200 5.92 12.91 11.51
N PRO A 201 6.08 14.15 12.02
CA PRO A 201 5.36 15.32 11.54
C PRO A 201 5.71 15.67 10.09
N ARG A 202 4.71 16.19 9.37
CA ARG A 202 4.89 16.66 7.99
C ARG A 202 5.69 17.95 7.96
N ASP A 203 5.22 18.94 8.73
CA ASP A 203 5.74 20.30 8.81
C ASP A 203 6.32 20.54 10.21
N GLY A 204 7.29 21.44 10.36
CA GLY A 204 7.92 21.73 11.66
C GLY A 204 8.63 20.53 12.30
N ASN A 205 9.17 19.61 11.48
CA ASN A 205 9.61 18.31 11.97
C ASN A 205 10.84 18.31 12.90
N ILE A 206 11.63 19.38 12.88
CA ILE A 206 12.74 19.63 13.79
C ILE A 206 12.34 20.46 15.03
N GLU A 207 11.15 21.07 15.00
CA GLU A 207 10.62 21.94 16.05
C GLU A 207 9.62 21.20 16.94
N THR A 208 8.97 20.17 16.39
CA THR A 208 7.96 19.40 17.09
C THR A 208 8.58 18.65 18.28
N PRO A 209 8.11 18.90 19.52
CA PRO A 209 8.56 18.18 20.70
C PRO A 209 8.43 16.67 20.50
N GLY A 210 9.45 15.92 20.91
CA GLY A 210 9.54 14.49 20.66
C GLY A 210 10.29 14.14 19.38
N PHE A 211 10.19 14.89 18.27
CA PHE A 211 10.90 14.55 17.01
C PHE A 211 12.14 15.38 16.73
N MET A 212 12.48 16.33 17.61
CA MET A 212 13.63 17.22 17.48
C MET A 212 14.97 16.48 17.30
N TRP A 213 15.11 15.26 17.84
CA TRP A 213 16.31 14.43 17.69
C TRP A 213 16.65 14.14 16.21
N SER A 214 15.64 14.14 15.33
CA SER A 214 15.78 13.84 13.91
C SER A 214 16.67 14.84 13.15
N GLN A 215 16.93 16.02 13.72
CA GLN A 215 17.86 16.99 13.16
C GLN A 215 19.32 16.51 13.21
N TYR A 216 19.64 15.62 14.17
CA TYR A 216 20.99 15.11 14.42
C TYR A 216 21.24 13.74 13.78
N VAL A 217 20.25 13.17 13.09
CA VAL A 217 20.33 11.82 12.51
C VAL A 217 20.00 11.87 11.03
N TRP A 218 20.81 11.19 10.22
CA TRP A 218 20.55 11.03 8.79
C TRP A 218 19.18 10.36 8.55
N PRO A 219 18.38 10.79 7.55
CA PRO A 219 18.69 11.78 6.51
C PRO A 219 18.43 13.24 6.90
N TYR A 220 19.32 14.15 6.49
CA TYR A 220 19.19 15.58 6.80
C TYR A 220 18.31 16.38 5.82
N THR A 221 17.88 15.78 4.72
CA THR A 221 17.13 16.45 3.63
C THR A 221 15.61 16.25 3.76
N ALA A 222 14.82 16.80 2.83
CA ALA A 222 13.37 16.56 2.74
C ALA A 222 12.97 15.07 2.69
N TYR A 223 13.91 14.18 2.33
CA TYR A 223 13.73 12.73 2.37
C TYR A 223 13.49 12.18 3.78
N ARG A 224 13.94 12.89 4.83
CA ARG A 224 13.85 12.50 6.25
C ARG A 224 12.48 11.98 6.65
N ARG A 225 11.42 12.71 6.27
CA ARG A 225 10.04 12.32 6.56
C ARG A 225 9.71 10.96 5.98
N ARG A 226 10.01 10.73 4.69
CA ARG A 226 9.71 9.46 4.02
C ARG A 226 10.52 8.31 4.61
N PHE A 227 11.77 8.58 4.98
CA PHE A 227 12.62 7.60 5.66
C PHE A 227 12.05 7.15 7.01
N TRP A 228 11.71 8.07 7.92
CA TRP A 228 11.20 7.67 9.25
C TRP A 228 9.83 7.00 9.17
N LEU A 229 8.96 7.44 8.26
CA LEU A 229 7.70 6.73 8.00
C LEU A 229 7.92 5.33 7.42
N ALA A 230 8.95 5.14 6.58
CA ALA A 230 9.33 3.84 6.06
C ALA A 230 9.84 2.92 7.18
N VAL A 231 10.77 3.40 8.01
CA VAL A 231 11.29 2.67 9.17
C VAL A 231 10.16 2.31 10.13
N GLY A 232 9.31 3.27 10.50
CA GLY A 232 8.15 3.01 11.36
C GLY A 232 7.24 1.91 10.82
N SER A 233 7.01 1.90 9.50
CA SER A 233 6.20 0.88 8.83
C SER A 233 6.83 -0.51 8.86
N ILE A 234 8.15 -0.60 8.68
CA ILE A 234 8.91 -1.87 8.78
C ILE A 234 8.80 -2.43 10.20
N LEU A 235 8.98 -1.59 11.22
CA LEU A 235 8.92 -2.01 12.61
C LEU A 235 7.51 -2.47 13.01
N ILE A 236 6.46 -1.76 12.56
CA ILE A 236 5.07 -2.15 12.79
C ILE A 236 4.78 -3.53 12.17
N VAL A 237 5.01 -3.68 10.85
CA VAL A 237 4.65 -4.93 10.15
C VAL A 237 5.52 -6.08 10.64
N GLY A 238 6.82 -5.85 10.84
CA GLY A 238 7.75 -6.82 11.39
C GLY A 238 7.31 -7.31 12.77
N ALA A 239 7.00 -6.40 13.70
CA ALA A 239 6.51 -6.79 15.02
C ALA A 239 5.16 -7.52 14.95
N MET A 240 4.22 -7.04 14.13
CA MET A 240 2.91 -7.66 13.97
C MET A 240 2.98 -9.07 13.40
N ALA A 241 3.93 -9.38 12.52
CA ALA A 241 4.11 -10.73 11.96
C ALA A 241 4.42 -11.77 13.07
N PHE A 242 5.13 -11.38 14.13
CA PHE A 242 5.56 -12.29 15.20
C PHE A 242 4.77 -12.17 16.51
N LEU A 243 3.73 -11.32 16.56
CA LEU A 243 3.00 -11.00 17.78
C LEU A 243 1.48 -11.37 17.72
N PRO A 244 1.12 -12.64 17.99
CA PRO A 244 -0.27 -13.14 17.93
C PRO A 244 -1.29 -12.35 18.75
N SER A 245 -0.87 -11.79 19.89
CA SER A 245 -1.75 -11.01 20.76
C SER A 245 -2.31 -9.77 20.05
N VAL A 246 -1.49 -9.08 19.25
CA VAL A 246 -1.92 -7.92 18.46
C VAL A 246 -2.63 -8.36 17.19
N GLN A 247 -2.20 -9.46 16.56
CA GLN A 247 -2.91 -10.04 15.42
C GLN A 247 -4.38 -10.35 15.76
N GLY A 248 -4.67 -10.81 16.98
CA GLY A 248 -6.03 -11.09 17.45
C GLY A 248 -7.00 -9.91 17.28
N LEU A 249 -6.53 -8.67 17.50
CA LEU A 249 -7.33 -7.45 17.32
C LEU A 249 -7.75 -7.27 15.84
N PHE A 250 -6.81 -7.50 14.92
CA PHE A 250 -7.02 -7.35 13.47
C PHE A 250 -7.79 -8.53 12.85
N LEU A 251 -7.94 -9.64 13.58
CA LEU A 251 -8.73 -10.80 13.16
C LEU A 251 -10.21 -10.72 13.58
N THR A 252 -10.61 -9.68 14.32
CA THR A 252 -12.02 -9.43 14.66
C THR A 252 -12.88 -9.23 13.40
N ARG A 253 -14.19 -9.47 13.51
CA ARG A 253 -15.12 -9.33 12.37
C ARG A 253 -15.11 -7.92 11.77
N PRO A 254 -15.15 -6.83 12.55
CA PRO A 254 -15.10 -5.47 12.01
C PRO A 254 -13.78 -5.18 11.30
N ALA A 255 -12.64 -5.56 11.91
CA ALA A 255 -11.32 -5.33 11.31
C ALA A 255 -11.15 -6.09 9.98
N ARG A 256 -11.61 -7.35 9.89
CA ARG A 256 -11.60 -8.11 8.64
C ARG A 256 -12.51 -7.52 7.58
N TYR A 257 -13.65 -6.96 7.96
CA TYR A 257 -14.53 -6.26 7.03
C TYR A 257 -13.86 -5.01 6.47
N LEU A 258 -13.28 -4.16 7.34
CA LEU A 258 -12.49 -3.00 6.92
C LEU A 258 -11.32 -3.39 6.01
N GLY A 259 -10.65 -4.52 6.30
CA GLY A 259 -9.61 -5.08 5.44
C GLY A 259 -10.11 -5.42 4.02
N ARG A 260 -11.33 -5.96 3.88
CA ARG A 260 -11.91 -6.30 2.56
C ARG A 260 -12.22 -5.07 1.72
N ILE A 261 -12.70 -3.99 2.33
CA ILE A 261 -13.03 -2.75 1.63
C ILE A 261 -11.88 -1.74 1.61
N SER A 262 -10.71 -2.07 2.19
CA SER A 262 -9.61 -1.12 2.41
C SER A 262 -9.10 -0.47 1.13
N PHE A 263 -9.06 -1.22 0.02
CA PHE A 263 -8.67 -0.69 -1.28
C PHE A 263 -9.70 0.29 -1.84
N ALA A 264 -11.00 -0.05 -1.78
CA ALA A 264 -12.07 0.87 -2.18
C ALA A 264 -12.11 2.13 -1.29
N LEU A 265 -11.90 1.97 0.02
CA LEU A 265 -11.77 3.08 0.97
C LEU A 265 -10.60 3.99 0.61
N TYR A 266 -9.45 3.42 0.24
CA TYR A 266 -8.31 4.19 -0.23
C TYR A 266 -8.62 5.00 -1.49
N LEU A 267 -9.42 4.47 -2.42
CA LEU A 267 -9.78 5.19 -3.63
C LEU A 267 -10.80 6.31 -3.38
N VAL A 268 -11.82 6.05 -2.57
CA VAL A 268 -12.96 6.96 -2.40
C VAL A 268 -12.72 8.07 -1.36
N HIS A 269 -11.87 7.85 -0.34
CA HIS A 269 -11.73 8.81 0.77
C HIS A 269 -11.29 10.21 0.31
N GLY A 270 -10.43 10.32 -0.71
CA GLY A 270 -9.95 11.60 -1.19
C GLY A 270 -11.08 12.48 -1.75
N LEU A 271 -11.91 11.90 -2.62
CA LEU A 271 -13.09 12.57 -3.17
C LEU A 271 -14.15 12.83 -2.09
N GLY A 272 -14.39 11.85 -1.22
CA GLY A 272 -15.35 11.99 -0.12
C GLY A 272 -14.96 13.12 0.84
N ASN A 273 -13.67 13.29 1.14
CA ASN A 273 -13.17 14.36 1.99
C ASN A 273 -13.42 15.74 1.38
N ARG A 274 -13.23 15.89 0.06
CA ARG A 274 -13.38 17.17 -0.63
C ARG A 274 -14.82 17.59 -0.90
N THR A 275 -15.75 16.63 -0.85
CA THR A 275 -17.18 16.85 -1.10
C THR A 275 -17.95 16.90 0.22
N ILE A 276 -18.29 15.74 0.78
CA ILE A 276 -19.11 15.64 1.99
C ILE A 276 -18.28 16.00 3.24
N GLY A 277 -16.99 15.63 3.27
CA GLY A 277 -16.12 15.86 4.43
C GLY A 277 -15.91 17.34 4.75
N THR A 278 -15.70 18.18 3.73
CA THR A 278 -15.59 19.64 3.87
C THR A 278 -16.89 20.24 4.40
N TRP A 279 -18.04 19.79 3.90
CA TRP A 279 -19.35 20.23 4.38
C TRP A 279 -19.59 19.84 5.85
N ILE A 280 -19.34 18.58 6.23
CA ILE A 280 -19.47 18.12 7.63
C ILE A 280 -18.53 18.91 8.54
N THR A 281 -17.28 19.12 8.12
CA THR A 281 -16.30 19.88 8.91
C THR A 281 -16.76 21.32 9.11
N ALA A 282 -17.24 21.99 8.06
CA ALA A 282 -17.78 23.35 8.16
C ALA A 282 -19.01 23.43 9.09
N ALA A 283 -19.91 22.45 9.03
CA ALA A 283 -21.06 22.37 9.93
C ALA A 283 -20.64 22.13 11.39
N CYS A 284 -19.64 21.28 11.65
CA CYS A 284 -19.12 21.09 13.00
C CYS A 284 -18.37 22.34 13.53
N TRP A 285 -17.69 23.09 12.68
CA TRP A 285 -17.06 24.35 13.06
C TRP A 285 -18.08 25.45 13.37
N SER A 286 -19.22 25.50 12.68
CA SER A 286 -20.27 26.47 12.99
C SER A 286 -21.01 26.15 14.29
N ILE A 287 -21.12 24.87 14.67
CA ILE A 287 -21.80 24.44 15.90
C ILE A 287 -20.90 24.53 17.14
N PHE A 288 -19.67 24.02 17.06
CA PHE A 288 -18.79 23.89 18.24
C PHE A 288 -17.66 24.93 18.30
N GLY A 289 -17.45 25.71 17.24
CA GLY A 289 -16.37 26.68 17.12
C GLY A 289 -15.04 26.05 16.67
N HIS A 290 -14.09 26.89 16.23
CA HIS A 290 -12.79 26.42 15.72
C HIS A 290 -11.60 27.31 16.13
N GLU A 291 -11.84 28.31 16.98
CA GLU A 291 -10.83 29.31 17.36
C GLU A 291 -9.98 28.84 18.55
N GLY A 292 -10.58 28.14 19.52
CA GLY A 292 -9.86 27.55 20.65
C GLY A 292 -9.38 26.12 20.38
N GLU A 293 -8.27 25.69 21.01
CA GLU A 293 -7.74 24.32 20.88
C GLU A 293 -8.78 23.24 21.22
N TRP A 294 -9.53 23.44 22.31
CA TRP A 294 -10.57 22.52 22.73
C TRP A 294 -11.77 22.50 21.78
N GLN A 295 -12.18 23.66 21.29
CA GLN A 295 -13.26 23.78 20.31
C GLN A 295 -12.88 23.07 19.01
N TYR A 296 -11.67 23.32 18.51
CA TYR A 296 -11.12 22.64 17.36
C TYR A 296 -11.08 21.11 17.55
N ALA A 297 -10.58 20.65 18.70
CA ALA A 297 -10.51 19.23 19.02
C ALA A 297 -11.90 18.57 19.04
N VAL A 298 -12.88 19.21 19.70
CA VAL A 298 -14.27 18.73 19.76
C VAL A 298 -14.90 18.72 18.36
N SER A 299 -14.82 19.81 17.61
CA SER A 299 -15.33 19.86 16.22
C SER A 299 -14.70 18.78 15.35
N PHE A 300 -13.39 18.57 15.46
CA PHE A 300 -12.68 17.57 14.66
C PHE A 300 -13.13 16.15 14.99
N VAL A 301 -13.27 15.83 16.29
CA VAL A 301 -13.75 14.52 16.75
C VAL A 301 -15.19 14.29 16.29
N MET A 302 -16.07 15.28 16.44
CA MET A 302 -17.46 15.18 16.01
C MET A 302 -17.57 15.03 14.48
N ALA A 303 -16.85 15.83 13.71
CA ALA A 303 -16.81 15.72 12.25
C ALA A 303 -16.32 14.33 11.82
N THR A 304 -15.29 13.80 12.47
CA THR A 304 -14.75 12.46 12.21
C THR A 304 -15.78 11.38 12.52
N ILE A 305 -16.44 11.43 13.67
CA ILE A 305 -17.48 10.45 14.07
C ILE A 305 -18.64 10.46 13.07
N THR A 306 -19.06 11.63 12.60
CA THR A 306 -20.15 11.74 11.62
C THR A 306 -19.72 11.31 10.21
N TYR A 307 -18.49 11.63 9.81
CA TYR A 307 -17.98 11.32 8.47
C TYR A 307 -17.59 9.84 8.29
N PHE A 308 -17.09 9.19 9.35
CA PHE A 308 -16.55 7.83 9.24
C PHE A 308 -17.56 6.78 8.76
N PRO A 309 -18.83 6.75 9.23
CA PRO A 309 -19.86 5.87 8.68
C PRO A 309 -20.16 6.15 7.20
N VAL A 310 -20.16 7.43 6.79
CA VAL A 310 -20.45 7.85 5.41
C VAL A 310 -19.37 7.34 4.47
N VAL A 311 -18.09 7.53 4.82
CA VAL A 311 -16.98 7.07 3.96
C VAL A 311 -16.90 5.54 3.92
N ILE A 312 -17.19 4.84 5.02
CA ILE A 312 -17.25 3.37 5.03
C ILE A 312 -18.37 2.88 4.10
N TRP A 313 -19.56 3.49 4.18
CA TRP A 313 -20.69 3.13 3.33
C TRP A 313 -20.40 3.36 1.85
N ALA A 314 -19.86 4.54 1.50
CA ALA A 314 -19.46 4.85 0.14
C ALA A 314 -18.40 3.87 -0.39
N SER A 315 -17.48 3.46 0.48
CA SER A 315 -16.44 2.47 0.16
C SER A 315 -17.01 1.07 -0.06
N ASP A 316 -18.02 0.64 0.70
CA ASP A 316 -18.69 -0.64 0.49
C ASP A 316 -19.42 -0.68 -0.86
N ILE A 317 -20.09 0.42 -1.23
CA ILE A 317 -20.74 0.56 -2.54
C ILE A 317 -19.69 0.46 -3.65
N PHE A 318 -18.61 1.26 -3.57
CA PHE A 318 -17.56 1.25 -4.57
C PHE A 318 -16.89 -0.13 -4.69
N TRP A 319 -16.66 -0.80 -3.55
CA TRP A 319 -16.11 -2.14 -3.51
C TRP A 319 -16.99 -3.14 -4.28
N ARG A 320 -18.32 -3.12 -4.07
CA ARG A 320 -19.26 -4.02 -4.75
C ARG A 320 -19.45 -3.67 -6.23
N ALA A 321 -19.53 -2.38 -6.54
CA ALA A 321 -19.88 -1.90 -7.87
C ALA A 321 -18.69 -1.83 -8.84
N VAL A 322 -17.47 -1.63 -8.34
CA VAL A 322 -16.28 -1.38 -9.18
C VAL A 322 -15.17 -2.38 -8.90
N ASP A 323 -14.76 -2.54 -7.63
CA ASP A 323 -13.59 -3.36 -7.29
C ASP A 323 -13.81 -4.85 -7.61
N ILE A 324 -14.89 -5.45 -7.09
CA ILE A 324 -15.21 -6.87 -7.35
C ILE A 324 -15.34 -7.13 -8.87
N PRO A 325 -16.13 -6.37 -9.65
CA PRO A 325 -16.21 -6.55 -11.10
C PRO A 325 -14.86 -6.43 -11.80
N SER A 326 -14.00 -5.49 -11.39
CA SER A 326 -12.65 -5.33 -11.94
C SER A 326 -11.78 -6.56 -11.72
N THR A 327 -11.87 -7.19 -10.53
CA THR A 327 -11.15 -8.44 -10.27
C THR A 327 -11.67 -9.62 -11.08
N ASN A 328 -12.98 -9.67 -11.33
CA ASN A 328 -13.62 -10.70 -12.15
C ASN A 328 -13.27 -10.52 -13.63
N LEU A 329 -13.27 -9.28 -14.13
CA LEU A 329 -12.85 -8.94 -15.47
C LEU A 329 -11.40 -9.37 -15.71
N ALA A 330 -10.48 -9.08 -14.78
CA ALA A 330 -9.09 -9.50 -14.90
C ALA A 330 -8.93 -11.03 -15.03
N LYS A 331 -9.70 -11.80 -14.25
CA LYS A 331 -9.72 -13.28 -14.36
C LYS A 331 -10.31 -13.75 -15.69
N TRP A 332 -11.35 -13.09 -16.17
CA TRP A 332 -11.98 -13.41 -17.44
C TRP A 332 -11.05 -13.14 -18.62
N VAL A 333 -10.39 -11.98 -18.65
CA VAL A 333 -9.40 -11.62 -19.69
C VAL A 333 -8.26 -12.63 -19.72
N GLU A 334 -7.70 -12.96 -18.55
CA GLU A 334 -6.65 -13.97 -18.44
C GLU A 334 -7.12 -15.33 -19.01
N LYS A 335 -8.32 -15.79 -18.65
CA LYS A 335 -8.88 -17.05 -19.17
C LYS A 335 -9.01 -17.06 -20.69
N LYS A 336 -9.31 -15.91 -21.30
CA LYS A 336 -9.41 -15.76 -22.76
C LYS A 336 -8.05 -15.69 -23.45
N CYS A 337 -7.02 -15.17 -22.78
CA CYS A 337 -5.67 -15.03 -23.33
C CYS A 337 -4.75 -16.23 -23.06
N MET A 338 -5.10 -17.12 -22.12
CA MET A 338 -4.30 -18.29 -21.80
C MET A 338 -4.29 -19.28 -22.97
N SER A 339 -3.09 -19.72 -23.38
CA SER A 339 -2.92 -20.80 -24.33
C SER A 339 -3.55 -22.10 -23.81
N PRO A 340 -4.18 -22.93 -24.66
CA PRO A 340 -4.66 -24.25 -24.27
C PRO A 340 -3.53 -25.05 -23.61
N SER A 341 -3.84 -25.76 -22.53
CA SER A 341 -2.87 -26.70 -21.95
C SER A 341 -2.60 -27.80 -22.97
N PRO A 342 -1.33 -28.18 -23.22
CA PRO A 342 -1.03 -29.28 -24.13
C PRO A 342 -1.73 -30.54 -23.66
N ASN A 343 -2.56 -31.13 -24.52
CA ASN A 343 -3.20 -32.40 -24.26
C ASN A 343 -2.11 -33.48 -24.26
N PRO A 344 -1.89 -34.23 -23.16
CA PRO A 344 -0.84 -35.25 -23.09
C PRO A 344 -1.06 -36.43 -24.05
N VAL A 345 -2.19 -36.47 -24.77
CA VAL A 345 -2.58 -37.54 -25.69
C VAL A 345 -2.24 -37.22 -27.16
N THR A 346 -2.07 -35.95 -27.53
CA THR A 346 -1.93 -35.55 -28.95
C THR A 346 -0.52 -35.11 -29.37
N ASP A 347 0.36 -34.76 -28.42
CA ASP A 347 1.74 -34.33 -28.71
C ASP A 347 2.78 -35.44 -28.48
N ARG A 348 2.54 -36.64 -29.03
CA ARG A 348 3.68 -37.51 -29.34
C ARG A 348 4.32 -36.95 -30.62
N PRO A 349 5.61 -36.62 -30.63
CA PRO A 349 6.25 -36.23 -31.88
C PRO A 349 6.12 -37.42 -32.84
N ARG A 350 5.53 -37.17 -34.02
CA ARG A 350 5.61 -38.10 -35.15
C ARG A 350 7.06 -38.12 -35.65
N PHE A 351 7.97 -38.69 -34.86
CA PHE A 351 9.20 -39.25 -35.38
C PHE A 351 8.87 -40.66 -35.85
N MET A 352 8.65 -40.81 -37.16
CA MET A 352 8.97 -41.97 -38.00
C MET A 352 8.17 -41.89 -39.30
N ALA A 353 8.83 -41.41 -40.35
CA ALA A 353 8.93 -42.08 -41.65
C ALA A 353 10.06 -41.40 -42.43
#